data_AF-H3H7G1-F1
#
_entry.id   AF-H3H7G1-F1
#
_cell.length_a   1.000
_cell.length_b   1.000
_cell.length_c   1.000
_cell.angle_alpha   90.00
_cell.angle_beta   90.00
_cell.angle_gamma   90.00
#
_symmetry.space_group_name_H-M   'P 1'
#
loop_
_entity.id
_entity.type
_entity.pdbx_description
1 polymer ?
#
loop_
_entity_poly.entity_id
_entity_poly.type
_entity_poly.pdbx_seq_one_letter_code
_entity_poly.pdbx_strand_id
1 'polypeptide(L)'
;MKYKAKTLRRVKEVKEMRIEWERRQPVVEKELSQLTEEDMDRGWGEAFETEKHILHYSLELSVEDILSKKQQVREYEEEIEDLRIELEDLERDMEECIMNETMELELYRDMELQRAGAMFAEEKARRVSLQRIRWGTRNVRKHVILRERQDLQIVEKETLAKRQVEELGVLAFEKKQFVKHKLEQAIEDAALSRAKQNEVMMEMKRDSNVLHGFNEAVQRMQTITQEYSFQYRLPKTDLREDVESAMCSGCGRITCDCHLKNNESADEGGAPEGATKKLDGNSATINARSRNRLAKRWRYQD
;
A
#
# COMPACT_ATOMS: atom_id res chain seq x y z
N MET A 1 -22.72 3.23 -30.72
CA MET A 1 -22.46 3.66 -32.12
C MET A 1 -23.61 3.43 -33.12
N LYS A 2 -24.16 2.21 -33.27
CA LYS A 2 -25.26 1.95 -34.25
C LYS A 2 -26.51 2.81 -34.00
N TYR A 3 -26.89 3.01 -32.74
CA TYR A 3 -28.05 3.82 -32.35
C TYR A 3 -27.88 5.31 -32.67
N LYS A 4 -26.76 5.93 -32.28
CA LYS A 4 -26.39 7.31 -32.65
C LYS A 4 -26.46 7.53 -34.17
N ALA A 5 -25.88 6.64 -34.97
CA ALA A 5 -25.92 6.74 -36.42
C ALA A 5 -27.35 6.64 -36.98
N LYS A 6 -28.19 5.77 -36.42
CA LYS A 6 -29.60 5.65 -36.78
C LYS A 6 -30.38 6.94 -36.45
N THR A 7 -30.17 7.50 -35.27
CA THR A 7 -30.82 8.75 -34.84
C THR A 7 -30.40 9.93 -35.71
N LEU A 8 -29.11 10.04 -36.05
CA LEU A 8 -28.61 11.09 -36.95
C LEU A 8 -29.16 10.95 -38.38
N ARG A 9 -29.35 9.73 -38.90
CA ARG A 9 -30.04 9.52 -40.18
C ARG A 9 -31.48 10.00 -40.10
N ARG A 10 -32.20 9.66 -39.03
CA ARG A 10 -33.57 10.12 -38.81
C ARG A 10 -33.67 11.65 -38.75
N VAL A 11 -32.72 12.32 -38.11
CA VAL A 11 -32.65 13.80 -38.10
C VAL A 11 -32.45 14.36 -39.50
N LYS A 12 -31.66 13.72 -40.37
CA LYS A 12 -31.50 14.14 -41.76
C LYS A 12 -32.79 13.96 -42.55
N GLU A 13 -33.43 12.80 -42.44
CA GLU A 13 -34.73 12.52 -43.08
C GLU A 13 -35.77 13.57 -42.69
N VAL A 14 -35.92 13.87 -41.40
CA VAL A 14 -36.91 14.87 -40.94
C VAL A 14 -36.57 16.28 -41.44
N LYS A 15 -35.28 16.62 -41.56
CA LYS A 15 -34.87 17.90 -42.15
C LYS A 15 -35.19 17.99 -43.64
N GLU A 16 -35.00 16.92 -44.39
CA GLU A 16 -35.35 16.86 -45.81
C GLU A 16 -36.86 17.02 -46.01
N MET A 17 -37.66 16.26 -45.25
CA MET A 17 -39.13 16.39 -45.24
C MET A 17 -39.59 17.81 -44.87
N ARG A 18 -38.93 18.42 -43.88
CA ARG A 18 -39.23 19.80 -43.46
C ARG A 18 -38.97 20.80 -44.58
N ILE A 19 -37.87 20.68 -45.31
CA ILE A 19 -37.57 21.54 -46.47
C ILE A 19 -38.63 21.38 -47.55
N GLU A 20 -39.13 20.16 -47.78
CA GLU A 20 -40.21 19.90 -48.74
C GLU A 20 -41.52 20.57 -48.31
N TRP A 21 -41.89 20.46 -47.03
CA TRP A 21 -43.07 21.12 -46.47
C TRP A 21 -42.97 22.65 -46.51
N GLU A 22 -41.81 23.22 -46.17
CA GLU A 22 -41.55 24.66 -46.26
C GLU A 22 -41.66 25.18 -47.71
N ARG A 23 -41.29 24.36 -48.70
CA ARG A 23 -41.47 24.70 -50.12
C ARG A 23 -42.92 24.56 -50.58
N ARG A 24 -43.67 23.60 -50.04
CA ARG A 24 -45.07 23.34 -50.41
C ARG A 24 -46.02 24.38 -49.82
N GLN A 25 -45.80 24.83 -48.60
CA GLN A 25 -46.65 25.80 -47.90
C GLN A 25 -46.99 27.08 -48.72
N PRO A 26 -46.02 27.82 -49.30
CA PRO A 26 -46.33 29.00 -50.11
C PRO A 26 -47.02 28.67 -51.44
N VAL A 27 -46.93 27.43 -51.92
CA VAL A 27 -47.65 26.98 -53.13
C VAL A 27 -49.12 26.74 -52.79
N VAL A 28 -49.41 26.07 -51.67
CA VAL A 28 -50.79 25.87 -51.17
C VAL A 28 -51.47 27.21 -50.90
N GLU A 29 -50.76 28.17 -50.32
CA GLU A 29 -51.32 29.51 -50.05
C GLU A 29 -51.67 30.28 -51.34
N LYS A 30 -50.87 30.11 -52.40
CA LYS A 30 -51.18 30.67 -53.73
C LYS A 30 -52.36 29.98 -54.37
N GLU A 31 -52.42 28.65 -54.31
CA GLU A 31 -53.54 27.84 -54.83
C GLU A 31 -54.85 28.23 -54.14
N LEU A 32 -54.85 28.37 -52.81
CA LEU A 32 -55.99 28.88 -52.04
C LEU A 32 -56.42 30.29 -52.47
N SER A 33 -55.48 31.18 -52.74
CA SER A 33 -55.79 32.56 -53.16
C SER A 33 -56.34 32.66 -54.59
N GLN A 34 -56.12 31.64 -55.42
CA GLN A 34 -56.49 31.61 -56.84
C GLN A 34 -57.68 30.68 -57.11
N LEU A 35 -58.34 30.17 -56.07
CA LEU A 35 -59.46 29.24 -56.23
C LEU A 35 -60.66 29.91 -56.91
N THR A 36 -61.24 29.24 -57.90
CA THR A 36 -62.48 29.70 -58.56
C THR A 36 -63.72 29.16 -57.84
N GLU A 37 -64.88 29.80 -58.06
CA GLU A 37 -66.16 29.36 -57.48
C GLU A 37 -66.50 27.90 -57.89
N GLU A 38 -66.14 27.48 -59.11
CA GLU A 38 -66.33 26.10 -59.57
C GLU A 38 -65.43 25.08 -58.85
N ASP A 39 -64.25 25.49 -58.39
CA ASP A 39 -63.33 24.64 -57.62
C ASP A 39 -63.75 24.52 -56.16
N MET A 40 -64.38 25.57 -55.61
CA MET A 40 -65.01 25.54 -54.29
C MET A 40 -66.15 24.52 -54.26
N ASP A 41 -67.02 24.52 -55.27
CA ASP A 41 -68.14 23.56 -55.39
C ASP A 41 -67.67 22.11 -55.53
N ARG A 42 -66.44 21.89 -56.02
CA ARG A 42 -65.79 20.57 -56.12
C ARG A 42 -65.06 20.13 -54.84
N GLY A 43 -65.04 20.96 -53.80
CA GLY A 43 -64.41 20.66 -52.51
C GLY A 43 -62.90 20.90 -52.44
N TRP A 44 -62.30 21.55 -53.44
CA TRP A 44 -60.85 21.83 -53.43
C TRP A 44 -60.47 22.85 -52.36
N GLY A 45 -61.36 23.77 -52.00
CA GLY A 45 -61.13 24.73 -50.91
C GLY A 45 -60.86 24.03 -49.59
N GLU A 46 -61.74 23.11 -49.20
CA GLU A 46 -61.58 22.32 -47.97
C GLU A 46 -60.32 21.43 -48.03
N ALA A 47 -60.01 20.85 -49.20
CA ALA A 47 -58.81 20.05 -49.38
C ALA A 47 -57.50 20.86 -49.19
N PHE A 48 -57.41 22.06 -49.75
CA PHE A 48 -56.22 22.90 -49.58
C PHE A 48 -56.15 23.54 -48.19
N GLU A 49 -57.29 23.88 -47.57
CA GLU A 49 -57.33 24.34 -46.18
C GLU A 49 -56.83 23.25 -45.23
N THR A 50 -57.31 22.01 -45.40
CA THR A 50 -56.84 20.87 -44.61
C THR A 50 -55.35 20.58 -44.85
N GLU A 51 -54.87 20.61 -46.10
CA GLU A 51 -53.44 20.49 -46.42
C GLU A 51 -52.63 21.58 -45.71
N LYS A 52 -53.08 22.84 -45.77
CA LYS A 52 -52.42 23.97 -45.10
C LYS A 52 -52.31 23.74 -43.59
N HIS A 53 -53.38 23.27 -42.95
CA HIS A 53 -53.37 22.95 -41.52
C HIS A 53 -52.40 21.80 -41.22
N ILE A 54 -52.42 20.73 -42.01
CA ILE A 54 -51.52 19.58 -41.85
C ILE A 54 -50.05 20.03 -41.99
N LEU A 55 -49.73 20.84 -43.01
CA LEU A 55 -48.37 21.36 -43.22
C LEU A 55 -47.91 22.26 -42.08
N HIS A 56 -48.81 23.10 -41.54
CA HIS A 56 -48.49 23.96 -40.41
C HIS A 56 -48.11 23.13 -39.18
N TYR A 57 -48.95 22.18 -38.77
CA TYR A 57 -48.68 21.34 -37.61
C TYR A 57 -47.51 20.37 -37.84
N SER A 58 -47.31 19.85 -39.06
CA SER A 58 -46.18 18.98 -39.36
C SER A 58 -44.85 19.72 -39.28
N LEU A 59 -44.81 20.99 -39.69
CA LEU A 59 -43.64 21.85 -39.55
C LEU A 59 -43.32 22.11 -38.07
N GLU A 60 -44.31 22.42 -37.24
CA GLU A 60 -44.12 22.61 -35.80
C GLU A 60 -43.61 21.33 -35.13
N LEU A 61 -44.28 20.20 -35.35
CA LEU A 61 -43.89 18.91 -34.80
C LEU A 61 -42.49 18.49 -35.25
N SER A 62 -42.11 18.76 -36.50
CA SER A 62 -40.77 18.42 -37.01
C SER A 62 -39.65 19.14 -36.27
N VAL A 63 -39.89 20.35 -35.75
CA VAL A 63 -38.90 21.10 -34.96
C VAL A 63 -38.68 20.39 -33.63
N GLU A 64 -39.76 20.03 -32.95
CA GLU A 64 -39.70 19.29 -31.68
C GLU A 64 -39.04 17.92 -31.86
N ASP A 65 -39.38 17.20 -32.94
CA ASP A 65 -38.75 15.92 -33.29
C ASP A 65 -37.24 16.06 -33.54
N ILE A 66 -36.81 17.09 -34.27
CA ILE A 66 -35.37 17.33 -34.48
C ILE A 66 -34.67 17.63 -33.16
N LEU A 67 -35.27 18.46 -32.30
CA LEU A 67 -34.69 18.84 -31.01
C LEU A 67 -34.60 17.65 -30.06
N SER A 68 -35.66 16.85 -29.94
CA SER A 68 -35.67 15.65 -29.11
C SER A 68 -34.64 14.62 -29.57
N LYS A 69 -34.50 14.40 -30.89
CA LYS A 69 -33.50 13.48 -31.44
C LYS A 69 -32.08 13.98 -31.27
N LYS A 70 -31.85 15.30 -31.37
CA LYS A 70 -30.55 15.89 -31.04
C LYS A 70 -30.20 15.73 -29.57
N GLN A 71 -31.17 15.88 -28.68
CA GLN A 71 -30.99 15.65 -27.25
C GLN A 71 -30.58 14.20 -26.97
N GLN A 72 -31.29 13.23 -27.57
CA GLN A 72 -30.92 11.80 -27.47
C GLN A 72 -29.49 11.52 -27.97
N VAL A 73 -29.03 12.23 -29.00
CA VAL A 73 -27.64 12.09 -29.49
C VAL A 73 -26.65 12.60 -28.45
N ARG A 74 -26.94 13.69 -27.74
CA ARG A 74 -26.09 14.22 -26.67
C ARG A 74 -26.02 13.26 -25.48
N GLU A 75 -27.15 12.71 -25.06
CA GLU A 75 -27.22 11.69 -24.00
C GLU A 75 -26.34 10.48 -24.36
N TYR A 76 -26.44 9.98 -25.60
CA TYR A 76 -25.56 8.90 -26.06
C TYR A 76 -24.09 9.31 -26.17
N GLU A 77 -23.77 10.59 -26.33
CA GLU A 77 -22.38 11.06 -26.34
C GLU A 77 -21.80 11.11 -24.93
N GLU A 78 -22.59 11.57 -23.96
CA GLU A 78 -22.26 11.58 -22.53
C GLU A 78 -22.06 10.15 -22.02
N GLU A 79 -23.02 9.23 -22.28
CA GLU A 79 -22.88 7.81 -21.91
C GLU A 79 -21.64 7.15 -22.54
N ILE A 80 -21.28 7.51 -23.77
CA ILE A 80 -20.08 6.98 -24.42
C ILE A 80 -18.82 7.48 -23.71
N GLU A 81 -18.82 8.74 -23.25
CA GLU A 81 -17.68 9.32 -22.57
C GLU A 81 -17.52 8.76 -21.16
N ASP A 82 -18.62 8.61 -20.42
CA ASP A 82 -18.62 7.97 -19.11
C ASP A 82 -18.07 6.54 -19.20
N LEU A 83 -18.54 5.75 -20.17
CA LEU A 83 -18.03 4.39 -20.40
C LEU A 83 -16.55 4.36 -20.82
N ARG A 84 -16.03 5.41 -21.47
CA ARG A 84 -14.61 5.48 -21.80
C ARG A 84 -13.78 5.74 -20.56
N ILE A 85 -14.21 6.66 -19.71
CA ILE A 85 -13.55 6.94 -18.43
C ILE A 85 -13.54 5.68 -17.56
N GLU A 86 -14.67 4.97 -17.46
CA GLU A 86 -14.73 3.70 -16.73
C GLU A 86 -13.77 2.64 -17.29
N LEU A 87 -13.61 2.55 -18.62
CA LEU A 87 -12.64 1.64 -19.23
C LEU A 87 -11.20 2.04 -18.90
N GLU A 88 -10.86 3.33 -18.97
CA GLU A 88 -9.54 3.84 -18.60
C GLU A 88 -9.22 3.59 -17.12
N ASP A 89 -10.22 3.70 -16.24
CA ASP A 89 -10.09 3.36 -14.81
C ASP A 89 -9.79 1.87 -14.63
N LEU A 90 -10.58 1.00 -15.27
CA LEU A 90 -10.38 -0.46 -15.20
C LEU A 90 -9.04 -0.91 -15.79
N GLU A 91 -8.58 -0.27 -16.87
CA GLU A 91 -7.26 -0.54 -17.45
C GLU A 91 -6.15 -0.18 -16.46
N ARG A 92 -6.25 0.97 -15.78
CA ARG A 92 -5.29 1.37 -14.74
C ARG A 92 -5.30 0.42 -13.54
N ASP A 93 -6.47 0.01 -13.07
CA ASP A 93 -6.59 -0.95 -11.97
C ASP A 93 -5.96 -2.30 -12.33
N MET A 94 -6.11 -2.74 -13.58
CA MET A 94 -5.48 -3.97 -14.08
C MET A 94 -3.95 -3.82 -14.16
N GLU A 95 -3.44 -2.70 -14.64
CA GLU A 95 -2.00 -2.40 -14.65
C GLU A 95 -1.41 -2.39 -13.24
N GLU A 96 -2.12 -1.81 -12.27
CA GLU A 96 -1.73 -1.83 -10.86
C GLU A 96 -1.71 -3.25 -10.29
N CYS A 97 -2.72 -4.07 -10.61
CA CYS A 97 -2.75 -5.49 -10.22
C CYS A 97 -1.53 -6.24 -10.76
N ILE A 98 -1.20 -6.06 -12.03
CA ILE A 98 -0.04 -6.70 -12.66
C ILE A 98 1.26 -6.23 -11.99
N MET A 99 1.40 -4.93 -11.77
CA MET A 99 2.58 -4.37 -11.11
C MET A 99 2.76 -4.97 -9.71
N ASN A 100 1.69 -5.01 -8.91
CA ASN A 100 1.72 -5.60 -7.58
C ASN A 100 2.09 -7.08 -7.62
N GLU A 101 1.53 -7.87 -8.54
CA GLU A 101 1.91 -9.28 -8.72
C GLU A 101 3.41 -9.42 -9.05
N THR A 102 3.93 -8.61 -9.97
CA THR A 102 5.35 -8.67 -10.31
C THR A 102 6.25 -8.33 -9.13
N MET A 103 5.88 -7.33 -8.33
CA MET A 103 6.62 -6.95 -7.13
C MET A 103 6.64 -8.09 -6.10
N GLU A 104 5.50 -8.76 -5.86
CA GLU A 104 5.42 -9.91 -4.96
C GLU A 104 6.28 -11.10 -5.45
N LEU A 105 6.30 -11.36 -6.76
CA LEU A 105 7.15 -12.39 -7.35
C LEU A 105 8.64 -12.07 -7.20
N GLU A 106 9.04 -10.81 -7.34
CA GLU A 106 10.41 -10.37 -7.12
C GLU A 106 10.81 -10.50 -5.65
N LEU A 107 9.94 -10.10 -4.72
CA LEU A 107 10.15 -10.29 -3.29
C LEU A 107 10.34 -11.77 -2.94
N TYR A 108 9.50 -12.65 -3.49
CA TYR A 108 9.64 -14.10 -3.30
C TYR A 108 10.97 -14.63 -3.87
N ARG A 109 11.35 -14.18 -5.07
CA ARG A 109 12.63 -14.55 -5.68
C ARG A 109 13.81 -14.14 -4.81
N ASP A 110 13.82 -12.92 -4.29
CA ASP A 110 14.90 -12.42 -3.44
C ASP A 110 15.00 -13.21 -2.14
N MET A 111 13.87 -13.55 -1.52
CA MET A 111 13.85 -14.42 -0.33
C MET A 111 14.46 -15.79 -0.63
N GLU A 112 14.11 -16.43 -1.74
CA GLU A 112 14.66 -17.73 -2.12
C GLU A 112 16.16 -17.65 -2.47
N LEU A 113 16.60 -16.57 -3.13
CA LEU A 113 18.02 -16.33 -3.38
C LEU A 113 18.81 -16.16 -2.08
N GLN A 114 18.29 -15.40 -1.12
CA GLN A 114 18.91 -15.24 0.19
C GLN A 114 19.00 -16.57 0.94
N ARG A 115 17.92 -17.36 0.91
CA ARG A 115 17.86 -18.70 1.53
C ARG A 115 18.88 -19.65 0.90
N ALA A 116 18.97 -19.68 -0.43
CA ALA A 116 19.96 -20.49 -1.15
C ALA A 116 21.39 -20.04 -0.81
N GLY A 117 21.63 -18.74 -0.74
CA GLY A 117 22.90 -18.15 -0.32
C GLY A 117 23.29 -18.58 1.10
N ALA A 118 22.36 -18.54 2.04
CA ALA A 118 22.58 -18.99 3.42
C ALA A 118 22.93 -20.49 3.49
N MET A 119 22.16 -21.34 2.82
CA MET A 119 22.43 -22.78 2.78
C MET A 119 23.81 -23.08 2.17
N PHE A 120 24.19 -22.37 1.10
CA PHE A 120 25.50 -22.53 0.49
C PHE A 120 26.62 -22.06 1.43
N ALA A 121 26.45 -20.93 2.11
CA ALA A 121 27.42 -20.39 3.06
C ALA A 121 27.63 -21.35 4.24
N GLU A 122 26.56 -21.92 4.79
CA GLU A 122 26.61 -22.93 5.85
C GLU A 122 27.35 -24.20 5.39
N GLU A 123 27.01 -24.72 4.21
CA GLU A 123 27.65 -25.91 3.66
C GLU A 123 29.15 -25.66 3.40
N LYS A 124 29.49 -24.49 2.86
CA LYS A 124 30.89 -24.07 2.67
C LYS A 124 31.61 -23.98 4.01
N ALA A 125 31.02 -23.36 5.03
CA ALA A 125 31.60 -23.26 6.37
C ALA A 125 31.82 -24.64 7.01
N ARG A 126 30.88 -25.57 6.83
CA ARG A 126 30.98 -26.97 7.27
C ARG A 126 32.14 -27.68 6.57
N ARG A 127 32.25 -27.58 5.24
CA ARG A 127 33.35 -28.17 4.47
C ARG A 127 34.69 -27.60 4.87
N VAL A 128 34.80 -26.28 5.03
CA VAL A 128 36.02 -25.63 5.52
C VAL A 128 36.38 -26.14 6.92
N SER A 129 35.41 -26.27 7.81
CA SER A 129 35.64 -26.83 9.16
C SER A 129 36.14 -28.26 9.12
N LEU A 130 35.55 -29.13 8.28
CA LEU A 130 36.02 -30.50 8.10
C LEU A 130 37.44 -30.56 7.54
N GLN A 131 37.75 -29.72 6.55
CA GLN A 131 39.12 -29.62 6.03
C GLN A 131 40.08 -29.09 7.10
N ARG A 132 39.70 -28.08 7.90
CA ARG A 132 40.51 -27.58 9.01
C ARG A 132 40.78 -28.64 10.07
N ILE A 133 39.83 -29.53 10.35
CA ILE A 133 40.03 -30.68 11.26
C ILE A 133 40.95 -31.70 10.61
N ARG A 134 40.72 -32.06 9.34
CA ARG A 134 41.52 -33.05 8.59
C ARG A 134 42.99 -32.65 8.44
N TRP A 135 43.25 -31.39 8.10
CA TRP A 135 44.58 -30.81 7.94
C TRP A 135 45.09 -30.12 9.21
N GLY A 136 44.31 -30.18 10.30
CA GLY A 136 44.66 -29.57 11.58
C GLY A 136 45.88 -30.26 12.17
N THR A 137 46.90 -29.49 12.53
CA THR A 137 48.07 -30.01 13.22
C THR A 137 47.68 -30.59 14.58
N ARG A 138 48.03 -31.86 14.82
CA ARG A 138 47.77 -32.57 16.08
C ARG A 138 48.29 -31.75 17.26
N ASN A 139 47.49 -31.60 18.33
CA ASN A 139 47.61 -30.60 19.41
C ASN A 139 49.01 -30.33 19.98
N VAL A 140 49.90 -31.33 19.99
CA VAL A 140 51.29 -31.20 20.46
C VAL A 140 52.12 -30.25 19.57
N ARG A 141 51.96 -30.31 18.24
CA ARG A 141 52.65 -29.38 17.33
C ARG A 141 51.98 -28.01 17.27
N LYS A 142 50.69 -27.91 17.63
CA LYS A 142 49.93 -26.67 17.55
C LYS A 142 50.43 -25.61 18.54
N HIS A 143 50.80 -25.99 19.76
CA HIS A 143 51.33 -25.07 20.77
C HIS A 143 52.76 -24.62 20.47
N VAL A 144 53.59 -25.49 19.88
CA VAL A 144 54.93 -25.15 19.40
C VAL A 144 54.83 -24.17 18.22
N ILE A 145 54.00 -24.49 17.22
CA ILE A 145 53.76 -23.62 16.07
C ILE A 145 53.11 -22.29 16.48
N LEU A 146 52.19 -22.27 17.46
CA LEU A 146 51.61 -21.01 17.96
C LEU A 146 52.64 -20.14 18.67
N ARG A 147 53.56 -20.72 19.44
CA ARG A 147 54.70 -19.99 20.02
C ARG A 147 55.62 -19.43 18.94
N GLU A 148 56.01 -20.25 17.96
CA GLU A 148 56.85 -19.82 16.83
C GLU A 148 56.16 -18.80 15.90
N ARG A 149 54.82 -18.75 15.88
CA ARG A 149 54.04 -17.81 15.06
C ARG A 149 53.60 -16.54 15.78
N GLN A 150 53.72 -16.46 17.11
CA GLN A 150 53.56 -15.19 17.83
C GLN A 150 54.59 -14.17 17.33
N ASP A 151 55.80 -14.64 17.04
CA ASP A 151 56.86 -13.85 16.41
C ASP A 151 56.41 -13.33 15.04
N LEU A 152 55.70 -14.12 14.23
CA LEU A 152 55.15 -13.67 12.94
C LEU A 152 54.03 -12.63 13.08
N GLN A 153 53.20 -12.70 14.12
CA GLN A 153 52.18 -11.66 14.36
C GLN A 153 52.82 -10.33 14.80
N ILE A 154 53.92 -10.39 15.55
CA ILE A 154 54.72 -9.23 15.92
C ILE A 154 55.38 -8.66 14.66
N VAL A 155 56.00 -9.50 13.83
CA VAL A 155 56.57 -9.10 12.53
C VAL A 155 55.51 -8.55 11.56
N GLU A 156 54.30 -9.10 11.54
CA GLU A 156 53.19 -8.59 10.71
C GLU A 156 52.73 -7.20 11.17
N LYS A 157 52.62 -6.98 12.48
CA LYS A 157 52.34 -5.65 13.04
C LYS A 157 53.47 -4.66 12.76
N GLU A 158 54.72 -5.09 12.89
CA GLU A 158 55.89 -4.26 12.58
C GLU A 158 56.00 -3.95 11.08
N THR A 159 55.67 -4.89 10.19
CA THR A 159 55.67 -4.67 8.74
C THR A 159 54.48 -3.81 8.31
N LEU A 160 53.29 -3.98 8.88
CA LEU A 160 52.14 -3.10 8.64
C LEU A 160 52.39 -1.66 9.12
N ALA A 161 53.08 -1.49 10.25
CA ALA A 161 53.50 -0.17 10.73
C ALA A 161 54.56 0.47 9.82
N LYS A 162 55.49 -0.32 9.26
CA LYS A 162 56.53 0.15 8.32
C LYS A 162 56.00 0.41 6.90
N ARG A 163 54.87 -0.20 6.49
CA ARG A 163 54.28 -0.10 5.15
C ARG A 163 53.56 1.22 4.83
N GLN A 164 53.47 2.15 5.78
CA GLN A 164 52.50 3.24 5.69
C GLN A 164 52.75 4.33 4.64
N VAL A 165 53.88 4.37 3.91
CA VAL A 165 54.13 5.51 3.01
C VAL A 165 54.54 5.14 1.58
N GLU A 166 55.38 4.13 1.36
CA GLU A 166 55.96 3.90 0.03
C GLU A 166 55.17 2.92 -0.87
N GLU A 167 54.40 1.97 -0.32
CA GLU A 167 53.74 0.92 -1.11
C GLU A 167 52.32 1.27 -1.59
N LEU A 168 51.68 2.32 -1.05
CA LEU A 168 50.31 2.73 -1.44
C LEU A 168 50.23 3.33 -2.85
N GLY A 169 51.37 3.64 -3.48
CA GLY A 169 51.46 4.10 -4.86
C GLY A 169 51.45 2.97 -5.90
N VAL A 170 51.86 1.75 -5.53
CA VAL A 170 52.17 0.65 -6.46
C VAL A 170 51.10 -0.45 -6.45
N LEU A 171 50.18 -0.44 -5.49
CA LEU A 171 49.12 -1.44 -5.39
C LEU A 171 47.92 -1.12 -6.29
N ALA A 172 47.37 -2.16 -6.93
CA ALA A 172 46.12 -2.09 -7.68
C ALA A 172 44.96 -1.55 -6.81
N PHE A 173 44.06 -0.78 -7.43
CA PHE A 173 43.05 0.05 -6.76
C PHE A 173 42.21 -0.70 -5.70
N GLU A 174 41.74 -1.90 -6.00
CA GLU A 174 40.91 -2.70 -5.07
C GLU A 174 41.68 -3.13 -3.81
N LYS A 175 42.96 -3.50 -3.98
CA LYS A 175 43.83 -3.85 -2.83
C LYS A 175 44.14 -2.63 -2.00
N LYS A 176 44.26 -1.45 -2.62
CA LYS A 176 44.45 -0.17 -1.92
C LYS A 176 43.24 0.19 -1.06
N GLN A 177 42.02 0.03 -1.58
CA GLN A 177 40.81 0.28 -0.80
C GLN A 177 40.67 -0.70 0.38
N PHE A 178 40.94 -1.99 0.16
CA PHE A 178 40.88 -2.99 1.22
C PHE A 178 41.87 -2.70 2.37
N VAL A 179 43.10 -2.30 2.04
CA VAL A 179 44.13 -1.94 3.04
C VAL A 179 43.75 -0.65 3.78
N LYS A 180 43.21 0.34 3.06
CA LYS A 180 42.73 1.59 3.66
C LYS A 180 41.60 1.34 4.67
N HIS A 181 40.60 0.54 4.29
CA HIS A 181 39.49 0.19 5.16
C HIS A 181 39.94 -0.57 6.42
N LYS A 182 40.92 -1.47 6.30
CA LYS A 182 41.51 -2.15 7.46
C LYS A 182 42.28 -1.21 8.40
N LEU A 183 42.94 -0.21 7.84
CA LEU A 183 43.63 0.83 8.62
C LEU A 183 42.62 1.73 9.36
N GLU A 184 41.55 2.14 8.69
CA GLU A 184 40.46 2.91 9.28
C GLU A 184 39.81 2.13 10.43
N GLN A 185 39.48 0.85 10.23
CA GLN A 185 38.97 -0.02 11.29
C GLN A 185 39.93 -0.15 12.48
N ALA A 186 41.23 -0.30 12.22
CA ALA A 186 42.22 -0.39 13.30
C ALA A 186 42.34 0.93 14.10
N ILE A 187 42.14 2.09 13.46
CA ILE A 187 42.11 3.40 14.11
C ILE A 187 40.83 3.56 14.93
N GLU A 188 39.68 3.15 14.39
CA GLU A 188 38.38 3.17 15.09
C GLU A 188 38.40 2.27 16.33
N ASP A 189 38.92 1.05 16.23
CA ASP A 189 39.06 0.12 17.36
C ASP A 189 40.00 0.70 18.44
N ALA A 190 41.07 1.39 18.03
CA ALA A 190 41.97 2.08 18.94
C ALA A 190 41.31 3.31 19.62
N ALA A 191 40.41 4.02 18.93
CA ALA A 191 39.64 5.12 19.49
C ALA A 191 38.56 4.63 20.47
N LEU A 192 37.84 3.56 20.13
CA LEU A 192 36.82 2.94 20.98
C LEU A 192 37.41 2.36 22.27
N SER A 193 38.58 1.73 22.19
CA SER A 193 39.28 1.23 23.37
C SER A 193 39.73 2.35 24.31
N ARG A 194 40.19 3.50 23.77
CA ARG A 194 40.48 4.71 24.58
C ARG A 194 39.22 5.33 25.19
N ALA A 195 38.11 5.36 24.45
CA ALA A 195 36.84 5.87 24.95
C ALA A 195 36.32 5.04 26.14
N LYS A 196 36.38 3.71 26.04
CA LYS A 196 36.04 2.79 27.15
C LYS A 196 36.92 2.99 28.38
N GLN A 197 38.23 3.23 28.19
CA GLN A 197 39.13 3.55 29.31
C GLN A 197 38.77 4.87 29.99
N ASN A 198 38.34 5.88 29.22
CA ASN A 198 37.90 7.17 29.76
C ASN A 198 36.54 7.07 30.48
N GLU A 199 35.64 6.21 30.01
CA GLU A 199 34.33 5.96 30.63
C GLU A 199 34.49 5.32 32.02
N VAL A 200 35.35 4.30 32.14
CA VAL A 200 35.71 3.68 33.43
C VAL A 200 36.34 4.70 34.39
N MET A 201 37.18 5.62 33.87
CA MET A 201 37.77 6.71 34.66
C MET A 201 36.74 7.77 35.09
N MET A 202 35.67 7.99 34.32
CA MET A 202 34.59 8.92 34.64
C MET A 202 33.60 8.31 35.64
N GLU A 203 33.33 7.00 35.57
CA GLU A 203 32.51 6.29 36.56
C GLU A 203 33.16 6.30 37.95
N MET A 204 34.49 6.21 38.04
CA MET A 204 35.20 6.36 39.32
C MET A 204 35.16 7.78 39.93
N LYS A 205 34.72 8.80 39.17
CA LYS A 205 34.68 10.21 39.60
C LYS A 205 33.26 10.74 39.93
N ARG A 206 32.21 9.94 39.74
CA ARG A 206 30.84 10.35 40.09
C ARG A 206 30.57 10.01 41.56
N ASP A 207 30.65 11.00 42.43
CA ASP A 207 30.24 10.86 43.83
C ASP A 207 28.75 10.49 43.91
N SER A 208 28.47 9.26 44.32
CA SER A 208 27.11 8.69 44.46
C SER A 208 26.16 9.59 45.26
N ASN A 209 26.71 10.32 46.24
CA ASN A 209 25.95 11.22 47.11
C ASN A 209 25.36 12.42 46.37
N VAL A 210 26.04 12.94 45.33
CA VAL A 210 25.54 14.08 44.54
C VAL A 210 24.37 13.64 43.66
N LEU A 211 24.48 12.46 43.02
CA LEU A 211 23.40 11.87 42.23
C LEU A 211 22.16 11.58 43.08
N HIS A 212 22.37 11.07 44.30
CA HIS A 212 21.26 10.82 45.24
C HIS A 212 20.53 12.12 45.61
N GLY A 213 21.26 13.18 45.93
CA GLY A 213 20.67 14.49 46.26
C GLY A 213 19.87 15.12 45.13
N PHE A 214 20.33 15.00 43.87
CA PHE A 214 19.57 15.49 42.71
C PHE A 214 18.30 14.68 42.46
N ASN A 215 18.37 13.36 42.58
CA ASN A 215 17.20 12.49 42.40
C ASN A 215 16.13 12.75 43.47
N GLU A 216 16.54 12.97 44.71
CA GLU A 216 15.63 13.32 45.80
C GLU A 216 14.96 14.68 45.57
N ALA A 217 15.72 15.69 45.10
CA ALA A 217 15.17 17.00 44.75
C ALA A 217 14.15 16.92 43.60
N VAL A 218 14.44 16.14 42.56
CA VAL A 218 13.52 15.94 41.41
C VAL A 218 12.24 15.22 41.85
N GLN A 219 12.33 14.22 42.72
CA GLN A 219 11.16 13.54 43.27
C GLN A 219 10.28 14.48 44.10
N ARG A 220 10.87 15.35 44.93
CA ARG A 220 10.11 16.36 45.69
C ARG A 220 9.45 17.41 44.79
N MET A 221 10.09 17.79 43.69
CA MET A 221 9.45 18.69 42.73
C MET A 221 8.29 18.01 41.99
N GLN A 222 8.42 16.71 41.67
CA GLN A 222 7.35 15.95 41.05
C GLN A 222 6.13 15.79 41.96
N THR A 223 6.32 15.54 43.26
CA THR A 223 5.19 15.47 44.21
C THR A 223 4.47 16.80 44.34
N ILE A 224 5.20 17.92 44.44
CA ILE A 224 4.60 19.27 44.44
C ILE A 224 3.83 19.52 43.14
N THR A 225 4.40 19.12 42.00
CA THR A 225 3.73 19.31 40.70
C THR A 225 2.43 18.51 40.63
N GLN A 226 2.42 17.27 41.13
CA GLN A 226 1.22 16.42 41.17
C GLN A 226 0.14 16.95 42.12
N GLU A 227 0.52 17.52 43.26
CA GLU A 227 -0.44 18.06 44.25
C GLU A 227 -1.06 19.40 43.85
N TYR A 228 -0.31 20.27 43.18
CA TYR A 228 -0.71 21.66 42.93
C TYR A 228 -1.12 21.96 41.48
N SER A 229 -0.83 21.08 40.51
CA SER A 229 -1.28 21.30 39.14
C SER A 229 -2.71 20.79 38.91
N PHE A 230 -3.56 21.66 38.38
CA PHE A 230 -4.97 21.40 38.10
C PHE A 230 -5.17 20.19 37.16
N GLN A 231 -4.25 19.96 36.22
CA GLN A 231 -4.29 18.82 35.30
C GLN A 231 -4.13 17.44 35.97
N TYR A 232 -3.51 17.36 37.15
CA TYR A 232 -3.30 16.10 37.87
C TYR A 232 -4.38 15.83 38.94
N ARG A 233 -5.21 16.83 39.29
CA ARG A 233 -6.34 16.68 40.22
C ARG A 233 -7.61 16.10 39.58
N LEU A 234 -7.72 16.18 38.25
CA LEU A 234 -8.84 15.60 37.52
C LEU A 234 -8.59 14.10 37.33
N PRO A 235 -9.49 13.22 37.83
CA PRO A 235 -9.45 11.82 37.45
C PRO A 235 -9.60 11.75 35.93
N LYS A 236 -8.59 11.19 35.26
CA LYS A 236 -8.64 10.93 33.83
C LYS A 236 -9.48 9.67 33.62
N THR A 237 -10.78 9.78 33.78
CA THR A 237 -11.72 8.73 33.35
C THR A 237 -11.78 8.78 31.83
N ASP A 238 -11.25 7.74 31.19
CA ASP A 238 -11.46 7.54 29.76
C ASP A 238 -12.93 7.15 29.56
N LEU A 239 -13.71 8.01 28.90
CA LEU A 239 -15.13 7.78 28.62
C LEU A 239 -15.36 6.53 27.75
N ARG A 240 -14.31 5.88 27.24
CA ARG A 240 -14.39 4.59 26.54
C ARG A 240 -14.47 3.39 27.48
N GLU A 241 -14.06 3.54 28.74
CA GLU A 241 -14.04 2.46 29.74
C GLU A 241 -15.33 2.42 30.59
N ASP A 242 -16.14 3.49 30.58
CA ASP A 242 -17.43 3.53 31.29
C ASP A 242 -18.51 2.74 30.53
N VAL A 243 -19.09 1.74 31.21
CA VAL A 243 -20.13 0.82 30.66
C VAL A 243 -21.43 1.56 30.30
N GLU A 244 -21.67 2.74 30.90
CA GLU A 244 -22.82 3.61 30.60
C GLU A 244 -22.53 4.69 29.55
N SER A 245 -21.33 4.67 28.95
CA SER A 245 -20.96 5.63 27.92
C SER A 245 -21.79 5.43 26.65
N ALA A 246 -22.33 6.53 26.13
CA ALA A 246 -23.10 6.53 24.88
C ALA A 246 -22.25 6.20 23.63
N MET A 247 -20.95 5.90 23.77
CA MET A 247 -20.03 5.59 22.68
C MET A 247 -19.68 4.11 22.64
N CYS A 248 -19.74 3.51 21.45
CA CYS A 248 -19.34 2.12 21.27
C CYS A 248 -17.82 1.93 21.53
N SER A 249 -17.46 0.99 22.39
CA SER A 249 -16.08 0.71 22.82
C SER A 249 -15.14 0.22 21.71
N GLY A 250 -15.69 -0.35 20.62
CA GLY A 250 -14.89 -0.80 19.47
C GLY A 250 -14.64 0.28 18.42
N CYS A 251 -15.66 1.07 18.08
CA CYS A 251 -15.62 2.02 16.95
C CYS A 251 -15.61 3.50 17.38
N GLY A 252 -15.84 3.79 18.67
CA GLY A 252 -15.88 5.15 19.22
C GLY A 252 -17.04 6.02 18.76
N ARG A 253 -18.02 5.49 18.03
CA ARG A 253 -19.19 6.23 17.52
C ARG A 253 -20.38 6.07 18.47
N ILE A 254 -21.18 7.14 18.59
CA ILE A 254 -22.39 7.19 19.42
C ILE A 254 -23.52 6.33 18.85
N THR A 255 -23.61 6.28 17.52
CA THR A 255 -24.50 5.38 16.78
C THR A 255 -23.65 4.42 15.97
N CYS A 256 -23.60 3.15 16.38
CA CYS A 256 -22.74 2.15 15.77
C CYS A 256 -23.41 0.77 15.78
N ASP A 257 -23.44 0.10 14.63
CA ASP A 257 -24.06 -1.22 14.47
C ASP A 257 -23.12 -2.38 14.87
N CYS A 258 -21.98 -2.07 15.50
CA CYS A 258 -21.00 -3.08 15.93
C CYS A 258 -21.56 -4.10 16.93
N HIS A 259 -22.61 -3.73 17.68
CA HIS A 259 -23.28 -4.64 18.60
C HIS A 259 -24.28 -5.59 17.91
N LEU A 260 -24.72 -5.30 16.68
CA LEU A 260 -25.62 -6.17 15.91
C LEU A 260 -24.87 -7.34 15.27
N LYS A 261 -23.67 -7.09 14.74
CA LYS A 261 -22.83 -8.12 14.11
C LYS A 261 -22.32 -9.19 15.09
N ASN A 262 -22.11 -8.83 16.35
CA ASN A 262 -21.67 -9.81 17.36
C ASN A 262 -22.79 -10.77 17.78
N ASN A 263 -24.06 -10.36 17.69
CA ASN A 263 -25.20 -11.21 18.07
C ASN A 263 -25.56 -12.22 16.96
N GLU A 264 -25.31 -11.91 15.68
CA GLU A 264 -25.51 -12.87 14.58
C GLU A 264 -24.51 -14.04 14.61
N SER A 265 -23.31 -13.83 15.18
CA SER A 265 -22.33 -14.91 15.38
C SER A 265 -22.55 -15.76 16.63
N ALA A 266 -23.57 -15.45 17.46
CA ALA A 266 -23.79 -16.09 18.75
C ALA A 266 -25.01 -17.05 18.79
N ASP A 267 -25.86 -17.08 17.75
CA ASP A 267 -27.15 -17.82 17.76
C ASP A 267 -27.20 -19.07 16.85
N GLU A 268 -26.06 -19.52 16.30
CA GLU A 268 -25.90 -20.88 15.75
C GLU A 268 -24.92 -21.69 16.62
N GLY A 269 -25.43 -22.19 17.74
CA GLY A 269 -24.68 -23.11 18.59
C GLY A 269 -25.37 -23.35 19.93
N GLY A 270 -26.19 -24.40 20.02
CA GLY A 270 -26.82 -24.83 21.26
C GLY A 270 -25.80 -25.01 22.40
N ALA A 271 -26.04 -24.31 23.51
CA ALA A 271 -25.41 -24.53 24.81
C ALA A 271 -26.06 -25.76 25.51
N PRO A 272 -25.60 -26.24 26.70
CA PRO A 272 -24.53 -25.68 27.54
C PRO A 272 -23.59 -26.73 28.19
N GLU A 273 -22.41 -26.31 28.68
CA GLU A 273 -21.89 -26.71 30.00
C GLU A 273 -20.62 -25.92 30.39
N GLY A 274 -20.70 -25.20 31.52
CA GLY A 274 -19.67 -25.22 32.56
C GLY A 274 -18.32 -24.51 32.36
N ALA A 275 -18.32 -23.19 32.58
CA ALA A 275 -17.50 -22.49 33.58
C ALA A 275 -15.96 -22.70 33.64
N THR A 276 -15.20 -21.67 33.21
CA THR A 276 -14.36 -20.76 34.04
C THR A 276 -13.05 -20.35 33.35
N LYS A 277 -12.89 -19.04 33.14
CA LYS A 277 -11.62 -18.37 32.90
C LYS A 277 -10.86 -18.24 34.23
N LYS A 278 -9.57 -18.56 34.24
CA LYS A 278 -8.58 -17.80 35.02
C LYS A 278 -7.31 -17.60 34.18
N LEU A 279 -6.96 -16.33 34.06
CA LEU A 279 -5.65 -15.82 33.68
C LEU A 279 -4.63 -16.23 34.76
N ASP A 280 -3.36 -16.43 34.37
CA ASP A 280 -2.23 -15.61 34.82
C ASP A 280 -0.88 -16.23 34.46
N GLY A 281 0.08 -15.36 34.14
CA GLY A 281 1.46 -15.55 34.61
C GLY A 281 2.51 -15.96 33.58
N ASN A 282 3.25 -14.97 33.09
CA ASN A 282 4.58 -15.11 32.52
C ASN A 282 5.55 -15.83 33.49
N SER A 283 6.35 -16.78 33.00
CA SER A 283 7.83 -16.74 33.16
C SER A 283 8.51 -17.93 32.47
N ALA A 284 9.50 -17.60 31.64
CA ALA A 284 10.74 -18.33 31.32
C ALA A 284 10.89 -19.81 31.74
N THR A 285 11.27 -20.67 30.79
CA THR A 285 12.63 -21.25 30.70
C THR A 285 12.78 -22.21 29.50
N ILE A 286 13.74 -21.88 28.63
CA ILE A 286 14.85 -22.72 28.16
C ILE A 286 14.53 -24.16 27.68
N ASN A 287 14.63 -24.33 26.36
CA ASN A 287 15.24 -25.47 25.64
C ASN A 287 15.16 -26.88 26.26
N ALA A 288 14.33 -27.73 25.65
CA ALA A 288 14.65 -29.15 25.49
C ALA A 288 14.16 -29.67 24.12
N ARG A 289 15.14 -29.84 23.23
CA ARG A 289 15.19 -30.80 22.12
C ARG A 289 14.03 -31.82 22.06
N SER A 290 13.34 -31.84 20.92
CA SER A 290 13.49 -32.88 19.88
C SER A 290 12.16 -33.35 19.27
N ARG A 291 12.20 -33.38 17.94
CA ARG A 291 11.73 -34.47 17.07
C ARG A 291 10.22 -34.70 16.92
N ASN A 292 9.85 -34.66 15.63
CA ASN A 292 8.72 -35.30 14.97
C ASN A 292 7.43 -34.49 14.89
N ARG A 293 7.16 -33.93 13.72
CA ARG A 293 6.15 -34.48 12.78
C ARG A 293 6.02 -33.60 11.53
N LEU A 294 6.95 -33.80 10.60
CA LEU A 294 6.64 -33.62 9.17
C LEU A 294 5.81 -34.84 8.74
N ALA A 295 4.48 -34.75 8.88
CA ALA A 295 3.56 -35.71 8.29
C ALA A 295 2.16 -35.09 8.21
N LYS A 296 1.84 -34.48 7.07
CA LYS A 296 0.58 -34.62 6.32
C LYS A 296 0.55 -33.59 5.19
N ARG A 297 1.03 -34.03 4.03
CA ARG A 297 0.86 -33.36 2.74
C ARG A 297 -0.55 -33.70 2.25
N TRP A 298 -1.41 -32.70 2.11
CA TRP A 298 -2.73 -32.87 1.49
C TRP A 298 -2.53 -33.06 -0.02
N ARG A 299 -3.14 -34.12 -0.58
CA ARG A 299 -3.27 -34.32 -2.03
C ARG A 299 -4.48 -33.52 -2.47
N TYR A 300 -4.31 -32.64 -3.46
CA TYR A 300 -5.43 -32.15 -4.25
C TYR A 300 -5.70 -33.17 -5.37
N GLN A 301 -6.95 -33.62 -5.45
CA GLN A 301 -7.58 -34.10 -6.68
C GLN A 301 -8.39 -32.89 -7.20
N ASP A 302 -7.93 -32.31 -8.29
CA ASP A 302 -8.64 -32.12 -9.57
C ASP A 302 -7.68 -31.47 -10.57
#